data_AF-A0A0C2GCQ1-F1
#
_entry.id   AF-A0A0C2GCQ1-F1
#
_cell.length_a   1.000
_cell.length_b   1.000
_cell.length_c   1.000
_cell.angle_alpha   90.00
_cell.angle_beta   90.00
_cell.angle_gamma   90.00
#
_symmetry.space_group_name_H-M   'P 1'
#
loop_
_entity.id
_entity.type
_entity.pdbx_description
1 polymer ?
#
loop_
_entity_poly.entity_id
_entity_poly.type
_entity_poly.pdbx_seq_one_letter_code
_entity_poly.pdbx_strand_id
1 'polypeptide(L)'
;MVFDGRPLPAKKNTNDERRQRRTENVKAAELLLSEGKINEAVDKFKRATSITLEVVESTIEHFRTYKNVDVIVSPYESDAQLAFLVNEGLADVVVTEDSDLIAFGCEKAGLPGIGLNKALSFFSKTSRTDLKTVGG
;
A
#
# COMPACT_ATOMS: atom_id res chain seq x y z
N MET A 1 8.36 -7.14 -5.84
CA MET A 1 7.17 -6.28 -5.65
C MET A 1 6.71 -6.38 -4.21
N VAL A 2 6.39 -5.25 -3.60
CA VAL A 2 5.88 -5.19 -2.22
C VAL A 2 4.48 -4.58 -2.25
N PHE A 3 3.52 -5.25 -1.60
CA PHE A 3 2.14 -4.79 -1.48
C PHE A 3 1.85 -4.39 -0.02
N ASP A 4 0.93 -3.45 0.17
CA ASP A 4 0.40 -3.12 1.49
C ASP A 4 -0.37 -4.31 2.08
N GLY A 5 -0.28 -4.46 3.39
CA GLY A 5 -1.09 -5.38 4.19
C GLY A 5 -2.19 -4.64 4.94
N ARG A 6 -2.15 -4.72 6.27
CA ARG A 6 -3.21 -4.14 7.11
C ARG A 6 -3.09 -2.62 7.18
N PRO A 7 -4.21 -1.88 7.26
CA PRO A 7 -4.16 -0.46 7.55
C PRO A 7 -3.50 -0.20 8.91
N LEU A 8 -2.59 0.77 8.97
CA LEU A 8 -2.01 1.19 10.26
C LEU A 8 -3.07 1.84 11.15
N PRO A 9 -3.21 1.41 12.43
CA PRO A 9 -4.12 2.06 13.39
C PRO A 9 -3.82 3.56 13.56
N ALA A 10 -2.55 3.95 13.48
CA ALA A 10 -2.11 5.33 13.58
C ALA A 10 -2.58 6.21 12.40
N LYS A 11 -2.82 5.62 11.21
CA LYS A 11 -3.34 6.31 10.02
C LYS A 11 -4.87 6.20 9.89
N LYS A 12 -5.56 5.66 10.90
CA LYS A 12 -7.01 5.39 10.82
C LYS A 12 -7.82 6.65 10.47
N ASN A 13 -7.56 7.77 11.15
CA ASN A 13 -8.30 9.01 10.89
C ASN A 13 -8.11 9.50 9.45
N THR A 14 -6.89 9.47 8.93
CA THR A 14 -6.59 9.84 7.54
C THR A 14 -7.25 8.90 6.53
N ASN A 15 -7.28 7.60 6.82
CA ASN A 15 -7.97 6.62 6.00
C ASN A 15 -9.49 6.79 6.02
N ASP A 16 -10.05 7.12 7.18
CA ASP A 16 -11.48 7.42 7.35
C ASP A 16 -11.87 8.70 6.60
N GLU A 17 -11.06 9.77 6.68
CA GLU A 17 -11.25 11.00 5.88
C GLU A 17 -11.17 10.73 4.38
N ARG A 18 -10.20 9.94 3.93
CA ARG A 18 -10.08 9.53 2.52
C ARG A 18 -11.32 8.74 2.08
N ARG A 19 -11.81 7.83 2.92
CA ARG A 19 -13.02 7.04 2.66
C ARG A 19 -14.27 7.91 2.61
N GLN A 20 -14.39 8.87 3.53
CA GLN A 20 -15.50 9.82 3.55
C GLN A 20 -15.52 10.66 2.27
N ARG A 21 -14.39 11.26 1.89
CA ARG A 21 -14.26 12.04 0.64
C ARG A 21 -14.64 11.24 -0.59
N ARG A 22 -14.26 9.96 -0.67
CA ARG A 22 -14.68 9.08 -1.78
C ARG A 22 -16.19 8.90 -1.78
N THR A 23 -16.80 8.62 -0.63
CA THR A 23 -18.25 8.45 -0.49
C THR A 23 -19.02 9.71 -0.91
N GLU A 24 -18.52 10.88 -0.51
CA GLU A 24 -19.09 12.17 -0.92
C GLU A 24 -18.96 12.41 -2.43
N ASN A 25 -17.82 12.05 -3.03
CA ASN A 25 -17.62 12.13 -4.47
C ASN A 25 -18.55 11.18 -5.24
N VAL A 26 -18.82 9.96 -4.75
CA VAL A 26 -19.80 9.05 -5.36
C VAL A 26 -21.19 9.68 -5.36
N LYS A 27 -21.66 10.17 -4.20
CA LYS A 27 -22.99 10.81 -4.09
C LYS A 27 -23.11 12.02 -5.01
N ALA A 28 -22.08 12.85 -5.08
CA ALA A 28 -22.05 14.00 -5.97
C ALA A 28 -22.07 13.57 -7.46
N ALA A 29 -21.35 12.51 -7.81
CA ALA A 29 -21.33 11.96 -9.17
C ALA A 29 -22.70 11.42 -9.58
N GLU A 30 -23.39 10.70 -8.69
CA GLU A 30 -24.74 10.16 -8.93
C GLU A 30 -25.76 11.29 -9.16
N LEU A 31 -25.69 12.37 -8.38
CA LEU A 31 -26.54 13.54 -8.57
C LEU A 31 -26.29 14.19 -9.95
N LEU A 32 -25.03 14.44 -10.29
CA LEU A 32 -24.65 15.01 -11.59
C LEU A 32 -25.08 14.13 -12.77
N LEU A 33 -25.03 12.80 -12.59
CA LEU A 33 -25.50 11.84 -13.59
C LEU A 33 -27.03 11.93 -13.76
N SER A 34 -27.78 12.08 -12.66
CA SER A 34 -29.24 12.28 -12.70
C SER A 34 -29.66 13.59 -13.38
N GLU A 35 -28.79 14.61 -13.35
CA GLU A 35 -28.96 15.88 -14.05
C GLU A 35 -28.48 15.86 -15.52
N GLY A 36 -27.97 14.72 -16.01
CA GLY A 36 -27.44 14.58 -17.37
C GLY A 36 -26.04 15.17 -17.57
N LYS A 37 -25.36 15.62 -16.51
CA LYS A 37 -24.00 16.19 -16.54
C LYS A 37 -22.93 15.10 -16.51
N ILE A 38 -22.89 14.30 -17.57
CA ILE A 38 -22.07 13.09 -17.66
C ILE A 38 -20.57 13.39 -17.43
N ASN A 39 -20.02 14.43 -18.04
CA ASN A 39 -18.58 14.73 -17.93
C ASN A 39 -18.17 15.08 -16.49
N GLU A 40 -18.98 15.87 -15.78
CA GLU A 40 -18.72 16.24 -14.39
C GLU A 40 -18.87 15.05 -13.44
N ALA A 41 -19.86 14.18 -13.70
CA ALA A 41 -20.05 12.94 -12.96
C ALA A 41 -18.85 12.00 -13.11
N VAL A 42 -18.33 11.82 -14.33
CA VAL A 42 -17.14 11.01 -14.60
C VAL A 42 -15.93 11.50 -13.82
N ASP A 43 -15.69 12.82 -13.78
CA ASP A 43 -14.57 13.38 -13.02
C ASP A 43 -14.72 13.18 -11.51
N LYS A 44 -15.94 13.18 -10.98
CA LYS A 44 -16.22 12.83 -9.58
C LYS A 44 -16.02 11.34 -9.31
N PHE A 45 -16.43 10.45 -10.21
CA PHE A 45 -16.16 9.01 -10.09
C PHE A 45 -14.66 8.69 -10.11
N LYS A 46 -13.88 9.35 -10.97
CA LYS A 46 -12.41 9.20 -10.96
C LYS A 46 -11.81 9.51 -9.59
N ARG A 47 -12.24 10.61 -8.96
CA ARG A 47 -11.78 11.01 -7.61
C ARG A 47 -12.32 10.12 -6.48
N ALA A 48 -13.38 9.38 -6.72
CA ALA A 48 -13.94 8.41 -5.79
C ALA A 48 -13.28 7.03 -5.88
N THR A 49 -12.51 6.77 -6.95
CA THR A 49 -11.96 5.45 -7.24
C THR A 49 -11.05 4.97 -6.10
N SER A 50 -11.21 3.71 -5.72
CA SER A 50 -10.36 3.01 -4.77
C SER A 50 -9.99 1.65 -5.30
N ILE A 51 -8.76 1.23 -5.05
CA ILE A 51 -8.33 -0.14 -5.32
C ILE A 51 -9.05 -1.07 -4.33
N THR A 52 -9.77 -2.05 -4.84
CA THR A 52 -10.48 -3.05 -4.03
C THR A 52 -9.53 -4.19 -3.64
N LEU A 53 -9.89 -4.92 -2.59
CA LEU A 53 -9.13 -6.09 -2.15
C LEU A 53 -8.99 -7.13 -3.27
N GLU A 54 -10.06 -7.36 -4.04
CA GLU A 54 -10.08 -8.29 -5.18
C GLU A 54 -9.06 -7.90 -6.26
N VAL A 55 -8.94 -6.60 -6.57
CA VAL A 55 -7.92 -6.11 -7.53
C VAL A 55 -6.52 -6.36 -6.98
N VAL A 56 -6.28 -6.14 -5.70
CA VAL A 56 -4.97 -6.42 -5.07
C VAL A 56 -4.66 -7.92 -5.11
N GLU A 57 -5.61 -8.77 -4.70
CA GLU A 57 -5.44 -10.23 -4.66
C GLU A 57 -5.16 -10.80 -6.05
N SER A 58 -5.99 -10.45 -7.04
CA SER A 58 -5.81 -10.90 -8.42
C SER A 58 -4.47 -10.42 -9.02
N THR A 59 -4.03 -9.21 -8.67
CA THR A 59 -2.72 -8.68 -9.08
C THR A 59 -1.58 -9.47 -8.45
N ILE A 60 -1.65 -9.75 -7.14
CA ILE A 60 -0.66 -10.56 -6.42
C ILE A 60 -0.56 -11.96 -7.04
N GLU A 61 -1.71 -12.62 -7.24
CA GLU A 61 -1.78 -13.96 -7.84
C GLU A 61 -1.19 -13.96 -9.24
N HIS A 62 -1.52 -12.96 -10.07
CA HIS A 62 -0.97 -12.82 -11.41
C HIS A 62 0.57 -12.69 -11.38
N PHE A 63 1.12 -11.80 -10.54
CA PHE A 63 2.57 -11.61 -10.48
C PHE A 63 3.32 -12.81 -9.91
N ARG A 64 2.70 -13.58 -9.01
CA ARG A 64 3.27 -14.84 -8.50
C ARG A 64 3.43 -15.91 -9.58
N THR A 65 2.78 -15.78 -10.74
CA THR A 65 2.98 -16.72 -11.86
C THR A 65 4.32 -16.54 -12.59
N TYR A 66 4.97 -15.38 -12.42
CA TYR A 66 6.26 -15.08 -13.06
C TYR A 66 7.42 -15.58 -12.20
N LYS A 67 8.33 -16.36 -12.79
CA LYS A 67 9.48 -16.96 -12.06
C LYS A 67 10.54 -15.95 -11.63
N ASN A 68 10.55 -14.76 -12.23
CA ASN A 68 11.54 -13.71 -12.01
C ASN A 68 10.97 -12.53 -11.19
N VAL A 69 9.81 -12.72 -10.55
CA VAL A 69 9.16 -11.67 -9.76
C VAL A 69 8.86 -12.21 -8.37
N ASP A 70 9.62 -11.75 -7.37
CA ASP A 70 9.30 -12.01 -5.98
C ASP A 70 8.21 -11.05 -5.50
N VAL A 71 7.15 -11.59 -4.90
CA VAL A 71 6.02 -10.82 -4.36
C VAL A 71 5.97 -10.95 -2.84
N ILE A 72 6.04 -9.80 -2.15
CA ILE A 72 5.99 -9.68 -0.69
C ILE A 72 4.74 -8.87 -0.32
N VAL A 73 4.03 -9.30 0.70
CA VAL A 73 2.94 -8.52 1.32
C VAL A 73 3.44 -8.04 2.67
N SER A 74 3.48 -6.72 2.86
CA SER A 74 3.90 -6.09 4.13
C SER A 74 2.89 -6.42 5.25
N PRO A 75 3.29 -6.47 6.52
CA PRO A 75 2.32 -6.56 7.62
C PRO A 75 1.39 -5.33 7.67
N TYR A 76 1.90 -4.16 7.28
CA TYR A 76 1.17 -2.90 7.24
C TYR A 76 1.49 -2.15 5.94
N GLU A 77 2.16 -1.00 5.98
CA GLU A 77 2.50 -0.23 4.78
C GLU A 77 3.71 -0.83 4.06
N SER A 78 3.68 -0.83 2.74
CA SER A 78 4.76 -1.26 1.87
C SER A 78 5.99 -0.38 2.00
N ASP A 79 5.85 0.90 2.33
CA ASP A 79 6.97 1.83 2.53
C ASP A 79 7.95 1.35 3.59
N ALA A 80 7.43 0.91 4.74
CA ALA A 80 8.26 0.42 5.85
C ALA A 80 9.01 -0.87 5.46
N GLN A 81 8.37 -1.74 4.68
CA GLN A 81 8.98 -2.97 4.18
C GLN A 81 10.04 -2.68 3.12
N LEU A 82 9.80 -1.71 2.23
CA LEU A 82 10.76 -1.27 1.21
C LEU A 82 12.00 -0.62 1.85
N ALA A 83 11.81 0.27 2.84
CA ALA A 83 12.89 0.87 3.59
C ALA A 83 13.75 -0.20 4.33
N PHE A 84 13.10 -1.21 4.90
CA PHE A 84 13.81 -2.34 5.52
C PHE A 84 14.66 -3.13 4.52
N LEU A 85 14.11 -3.46 3.34
CA LEU A 85 14.85 -4.20 2.31
C LEU A 85 16.09 -3.45 1.83
N VAL A 86 16.00 -2.13 1.67
CA VAL A 86 17.16 -1.29 1.29
C VAL A 86 18.19 -1.25 2.42
N ASN A 87 17.75 -1.04 3.67
CA ASN A 87 18.65 -0.94 4.81
C ASN A 87 19.40 -2.25 5.12
N GLU A 88 18.78 -3.40 4.87
CA GLU A 88 19.41 -4.72 5.02
C GLU A 88 20.27 -5.12 3.80
N GLY A 89 20.35 -4.28 2.76
CA GLY A 89 21.10 -4.57 1.55
C GLY A 89 20.47 -5.68 0.69
N LEU A 90 19.17 -5.93 0.86
CA LEU A 90 18.39 -6.89 0.07
C LEU A 90 17.82 -6.26 -1.21
N ALA A 91 17.83 -4.93 -1.31
CA ALA A 91 17.42 -4.18 -2.49
C ALA A 91 18.36 -2.99 -2.73
N ASP A 92 18.81 -2.81 -3.97
CA ASP A 92 19.68 -1.69 -4.35
C ASP A 92 18.90 -0.39 -4.61
N VAL A 93 17.70 -0.51 -5.16
CA VAL A 93 16.86 0.62 -5.61
C VAL A 93 15.39 0.31 -5.33
N VAL A 94 14.66 1.31 -4.84
CA VAL A 94 13.21 1.28 -4.70
C VAL A 94 12.59 2.18 -5.75
N VAL A 95 11.58 1.66 -6.44
CA VAL A 95 10.75 2.41 -7.39
C VAL A 95 9.37 2.57 -6.76
N THR A 96 8.97 3.81 -6.50
CA THR A 96 7.65 4.16 -5.97
C THR A 96 7.20 5.50 -6.55
N GLU A 97 5.89 5.69 -6.65
CA GLU A 97 5.29 7.00 -6.90
C GLU A 97 5.09 7.78 -5.57
N ASP A 98 5.06 7.08 -4.43
CA ASP A 98 4.83 7.71 -3.14
C ASP A 98 6.09 8.44 -2.67
N SER A 99 5.97 9.75 -2.48
CA SER A 99 7.05 10.61 -2.01
C SER A 99 7.48 10.31 -0.57
N ASP A 100 6.67 9.58 0.19
CA ASP A 100 6.93 9.23 1.60
C ASP A 100 8.21 8.39 1.76
N LEU A 101 8.61 7.62 0.75
CA LEU A 101 9.83 6.80 0.77
C LEU A 101 11.13 7.59 0.59
N ILE A 102 11.06 8.81 0.03
CA ILE A 102 12.21 9.71 -0.02
C ILE A 102 12.55 10.19 1.41
N ALA A 103 11.54 10.30 2.29
CA ALA A 103 11.73 10.72 3.68
C ALA A 103 12.28 9.61 4.61
N PHE A 104 12.20 8.34 4.22
CA PHE A 104 12.61 7.19 5.06
C PHE A 104 14.04 6.69 4.86
N GLY A 105 14.92 7.50 4.26
CA GLY A 105 16.35 7.20 4.22
C GLY A 105 16.80 6.46 2.97
N CYS A 106 16.31 6.86 1.80
CA CYS A 106 17.02 6.61 0.54
C CYS A 106 18.25 7.55 0.41
N GLU A 107 19.03 7.68 1.47
CA GLU A 107 20.40 8.17 1.39
C GLU A 107 21.27 7.05 1.93
N LYS A 108 22.26 6.64 1.14
CA LYS A 108 23.43 5.94 1.68
C LYS A 108 23.98 6.73 2.87
N ALA A 109 23.54 6.42 4.08
CA ALA A 109 24.04 7.05 5.29
C ALA A 109 23.90 6.04 6.43
N GLY A 110 25.00 5.33 6.70
CA GLY A 110 25.10 4.49 7.88
C GLY A 110 24.85 5.31 9.14
N LEU A 111 23.92 4.86 9.99
CA LEU A 111 23.81 5.31 11.37
C LEU A 111 23.52 4.12 12.29
N PRO A 112 24.31 3.94 13.37
CA PRO A 112 24.20 2.81 14.28
C PRO A 112 23.10 3.07 15.32
N GLY A 113 22.36 2.02 15.71
CA GLY A 113 21.72 2.04 17.04
C GLY A 113 20.29 1.53 17.18
N ILE A 114 19.62 1.06 16.12
CA ILE A 114 18.37 0.31 16.31
C ILE A 114 18.72 -1.18 16.32
N GLY A 115 18.63 -1.81 17.49
CA GLY A 115 19.06 -3.19 17.69
C GLY A 115 18.43 -4.14 16.67
N LEU A 116 19.24 -4.59 15.71
CA LEU A 116 18.94 -5.52 14.62
C LEU A 116 18.07 -6.71 15.08
N ASN A 117 18.31 -7.20 16.30
CA ASN A 117 17.61 -8.35 16.88
C ASN A 117 16.11 -8.14 17.14
N LYS A 118 15.67 -6.91 17.45
CA LYS A 118 14.23 -6.62 17.64
C LYS A 118 13.49 -6.52 16.31
N ALA A 119 14.11 -5.89 15.31
CA ALA A 119 13.58 -5.81 13.95
C ALA A 119 13.50 -7.22 13.32
N LEU A 120 14.58 -8.01 13.41
CA LEU A 120 14.63 -9.39 12.91
C LEU A 120 13.55 -10.29 13.51
N SER A 121 13.20 -10.16 14.79
CA SER A 121 12.10 -10.94 15.38
C SER A 121 10.70 -10.51 14.94
N PHE A 122 10.55 -9.25 14.50
CA PHE A 122 9.30 -8.71 13.95
C PHE A 122 9.14 -9.12 12.48
N PHE A 123 10.24 -9.09 11.70
CA PHE A 123 10.29 -9.45 10.28
C PHE A 123 10.51 -10.95 10.01
N SER A 124 10.98 -11.76 10.97
CA SER A 124 11.02 -13.23 10.80
C SER A 124 9.63 -13.87 10.73
N LYS A 125 8.59 -13.11 11.09
CA LYS A 125 7.19 -13.51 10.91
C LYS A 125 6.66 -13.30 9.49
N THR A 126 7.36 -12.57 8.62
CA THR A 126 7.00 -12.42 7.20
C THR A 126 7.67 -13.53 6.39
N SER A 127 7.16 -14.76 6.57
CA SER A 127 7.43 -15.87 5.66
C SER A 127 6.08 -16.45 5.26
N ARG A 128 5.68 -16.22 4.00
CA ARG A 128 4.55 -16.86 3.31
C ARG A 128 3.24 -16.88 4.09
N THR A 129 2.57 -15.74 4.22
CA THR A 129 1.16 -15.75 4.65
C THR A 129 0.28 -15.14 3.57
N ASP A 130 -0.55 -16.01 2.99
CA ASP A 130 -1.71 -15.62 2.17
C ASP A 130 -2.56 -14.60 2.91
N LEU A 131 -3.17 -13.69 2.15
CA LEU A 131 -4.18 -12.73 2.64
C LEU A 131 -5.33 -13.38 3.43
N LYS A 132 -5.53 -14.69 3.28
CA LYS A 132 -6.61 -15.47 3.92
C LYS A 132 -6.53 -15.53 5.45
N THR A 133 -5.38 -15.23 6.07
CA THR A 133 -5.27 -15.16 7.54
C THR A 133 -5.56 -13.76 8.11
N VAL A 134 -5.98 -12.83 7.26
CA VAL A 134 -6.14 -11.39 7.59
C VAL A 134 -7.62 -11.01 7.77
N GLY A 135 -8.56 -11.90 7.45
CA GLY A 135 -10.00 -11.71 7.62
C GLY A 135 -10.57 -12.50 8.80
N GLY A 136 -10.36 -12.02 10.02
CA GLY A 136 -10.97 -12.51 11.25
C GLY A 136 -11.03 -11.42 12.31
#